data_AF-A0A3A4VVL8-F1
#
_entry.id   AF-A0A3A4VVL8-F1
#
_cell.length_a   1.000
_cell.length_b   1.000
_cell.length_c   1.000
_cell.angle_alpha   90.00
_cell.angle_beta   90.00
_cell.angle_gamma   90.00
#
_symmetry.space_group_name_H-M   'P 1'
#
loop_
_entity.id
_entity.type
_entity.pdbx_description
1 polymer ?
#
loop_
_entity_poly.entity_id
_entity_poly.type
_entity_poly.pdbx_seq_one_letter_code
_entity_poly.pdbx_strand_id
1 'polypeptide(L)'
;MASTPFMRPPNIEETYEVGDSVEANCDHDKGKDRIKGWLKGTVVQVDSKLIAVQFKENVYLTDGWMVPDHILWYPNDSPNLRKKSKVK
;
A
#
# COMPACT_ATOMS: atom_id res chain seq x y z
N MET A 1 -32.08 -35.86 -1.51
CA MET A 1 -30.82 -35.26 -1.99
C MET A 1 -30.71 -33.89 -1.37
N ALA A 2 -29.91 -33.74 -0.30
CA ALA A 2 -29.75 -32.45 0.37
C ALA A 2 -28.75 -31.60 -0.42
N SER A 3 -29.23 -30.55 -1.07
CA SER A 3 -28.39 -29.58 -1.77
C SER A 3 -27.64 -28.75 -0.74
N THR A 4 -26.38 -29.12 -0.45
CA THR A 4 -25.48 -28.31 0.36
C THR A 4 -25.24 -26.97 -0.35
N PRO A 5 -25.51 -25.81 0.29
CA PRO A 5 -25.18 -24.54 -0.31
C PRO A 5 -23.66 -24.42 -0.42
N PHE A 6 -23.14 -24.38 -1.64
CA PHE A 6 -21.75 -24.05 -1.89
C PHE A 6 -21.52 -22.60 -1.44
N MET A 7 -20.86 -22.40 -0.30
CA MET A 7 -20.30 -21.10 0.06
C MET A 7 -19.34 -20.70 -1.06
N ARG A 8 -19.71 -19.66 -1.82
CA ARG A 8 -18.74 -19.00 -2.70
C ARG A 8 -17.63 -18.49 -1.79
N PRO A 9 -16.35 -18.76 -2.08
CA PRO A 9 -15.27 -18.13 -1.35
C PRO A 9 -15.50 -16.61 -1.42
N PRO A 10 -15.29 -15.87 -0.31
CA PRO A 10 -15.41 -14.42 -0.33
C PRO A 10 -14.52 -13.92 -1.46
N ASN A 11 -15.08 -13.07 -2.31
CA ASN A 11 -14.33 -12.41 -3.36
C ASN A 11 -13.23 -11.62 -2.64
N ILE A 12 -12.01 -12.14 -2.59
CA ILE A 12 -10.84 -11.33 -2.28
C ILE A 12 -10.70 -10.48 -3.51
N GLU A 13 -11.43 -9.37 -3.52
CA GLU A 13 -11.14 -8.27 -4.42
C GLU A 13 -9.68 -7.94 -4.12
N GLU A 14 -8.78 -8.24 -5.04
CA GLU A 14 -7.40 -7.80 -4.93
C GLU A 14 -7.46 -6.28 -4.88
N THR A 15 -7.42 -5.72 -3.67
CA THR A 15 -7.70 -4.31 -3.41
C THR A 15 -6.74 -3.41 -4.20
N TYR A 16 -5.57 -3.94 -4.57
CA TYR A 16 -4.48 -3.22 -5.20
C TYR A 16 -3.93 -3.98 -6.40
N GLU A 17 -3.70 -3.27 -7.50
CA GLU A 17 -3.06 -3.80 -8.70
C GLU A 17 -1.73 -3.07 -8.95
N VAL A 18 -0.79 -3.72 -9.63
CA VAL A 18 0.45 -3.06 -10.05
C VAL A 18 0.13 -1.90 -10.98
N GLY A 19 0.69 -0.73 -10.68
CA GLY A 19 0.42 0.53 -11.38
C GLY A 19 -0.62 1.42 -10.72
N ASP A 20 -1.32 0.96 -9.67
CA ASP A 20 -2.28 1.79 -8.97
C ASP A 20 -1.62 2.90 -8.15
N SER A 21 -2.27 4.07 -8.14
CA SER A 21 -1.91 5.18 -7.27
C SER A 21 -2.54 5.00 -5.90
N VAL A 22 -1.69 4.90 -4.87
CA VAL A 22 -2.08 4.72 -3.48
C VAL A 22 -1.50 5.83 -2.62
N GLU A 23 -2.05 6.02 -1.43
CA GLU A 23 -1.43 6.86 -0.40
C GLU A 23 -1.05 5.98 0.78
N ALA A 24 0.19 6.12 1.23
CA ALA A 24 0.68 5.40 2.40
C ALA A 24 1.13 6.36 3.49
N ASN A 25 0.81 6.03 4.73
CA ASN A 25 1.23 6.78 5.90
C ASN A 25 2.66 6.36 6.28
N CYS A 26 3.64 7.22 5.99
CA CYS A 26 5.05 7.00 6.29
C CYS A 26 5.77 8.30 6.65
N ASP A 27 6.90 8.12 7.30
CA ASP A 27 7.90 9.16 7.47
C ASP A 27 8.57 9.44 6.13
N HIS A 28 8.46 10.67 5.64
CA HIS A 28 9.02 11.10 4.37
C HIS A 28 9.60 12.51 4.47
N ASP A 29 10.48 12.83 3.54
CA ASP A 29 10.91 14.21 3.33
C ASP A 29 9.79 15.01 2.69
N LYS A 30 9.50 16.18 3.26
CA LYS A 30 8.70 17.22 2.60
C LYS A 30 9.55 18.48 2.51
N GLY A 31 10.31 18.58 1.43
CA GLY A 31 11.23 19.70 1.20
C GLY A 31 12.53 19.54 1.98
N LYS A 32 12.64 20.20 3.14
CA LYS A 32 13.82 20.14 4.04
C LYS A 32 13.51 19.51 5.41
N ASP A 33 12.24 19.22 5.66
CA ASP A 33 11.76 18.71 6.93
C ASP A 33 11.26 17.28 6.76
N ARG A 34 11.69 16.39 7.67
CA ARG A 34 11.15 15.03 7.77
C ARG A 34 9.83 15.08 8.51
N ILE A 35 8.76 14.63 7.87
CA ILE A 35 7.42 14.59 8.44
C ILE A 35 6.82 13.19 8.34
N LYS A 36 5.91 12.87 9.27
CA LYS A 36 5.09 11.67 9.18
C LYS A 36 3.72 12.03 8.63
N GLY A 37 3.33 11.40 7.53
CA GLY A 37 2.02 11.66 6.94
C GLY A 37 1.73 10.80 5.73
N TRP A 38 0.63 11.13 5.06
CA TRP A 38 0.20 10.44 3.84
C TRP A 38 1.02 10.91 2.65
N LEU A 39 1.79 9.99 2.08
CA LEU A 39 2.56 10.21 0.88
C LEU A 39 1.94 9.42 -0.28
N LYS A 40 1.88 10.06 -1.45
CA LYS A 40 1.40 9.41 -2.67
C LYS A 40 2.50 8.48 -3.21
N GLY A 41 2.15 7.22 -3.40
CA GLY A 41 3.00 6.20 -3.99
C GLY A 41 2.31 5.47 -5.15
N THR A 42 3.10 4.67 -5.86
CA THR A 42 2.61 3.79 -6.93
C THR A 42 2.90 2.35 -6.54
N VAL A 43 1.90 1.48 -6.66
CA VAL A 43 2.09 0.05 -6.42
C VAL A 43 2.98 -0.51 -7.53
N VAL A 44 4.13 -1.06 -7.17
CA VAL A 44 5.06 -1.67 -8.13
C VAL A 44 5.06 -3.19 -8.06
N GLN A 45 4.66 -3.75 -6.92
CA GLN A 45 4.51 -5.18 -6.74
C GLN A 45 3.38 -5.47 -5.76
N VAL A 46 2.62 -6.51 -6.05
CA VAL A 46 1.57 -7.03 -5.17
C VAL A 46 1.85 -8.51 -4.96
N ASP A 47 1.98 -8.89 -3.71
CA ASP A 47 2.06 -10.27 -3.24
C ASP A 47 0.78 -10.61 -2.47
N SER A 48 0.52 -11.89 -2.23
CA SER A 48 -0.70 -12.35 -1.53
C SER A 48 -0.86 -11.83 -0.09
N LYS A 49 0.19 -11.20 0.48
CA LYS A 49 0.18 -10.64 1.84
C LYS A 49 0.71 -9.21 1.91
N LEU A 50 1.62 -8.83 1.01
CA LEU A 50 2.35 -7.57 1.07
C LEU A 50 2.22 -6.83 -0.27
N ILE A 51 2.29 -5.51 -0.19
CA ILE A 51 2.19 -4.61 -1.34
C ILE A 51 3.41 -3.71 -1.29
N ALA A 52 4.19 -3.73 -2.34
CA ALA A 52 5.32 -2.84 -2.51
C ALA A 52 4.84 -1.55 -3.17
N VAL A 53 5.02 -0.44 -2.45
CA VAL A 53 4.67 0.90 -2.92
C VAL A 53 5.95 1.68 -3.12
N GLN A 54 6.18 2.15 -4.34
CA GLN A 54 7.29 3.03 -4.68
C GLN A 54 6.89 4.49 -4.52
N PHE A 55 7.78 5.26 -3.89
CA PHE A 55 7.64 6.69 -3.66
C PHE A 55 8.66 7.47 -4.49
N LYS A 56 8.33 8.74 -4.76
CA LYS A 56 9.24 9.67 -5.45
C LYS A 56 10.14 10.44 -4.49
N GLU A 57 9.72 10.55 -3.23
CA GLU A 57 10.42 11.26 -2.17
C GLU A 57 11.16 10.27 -1.27
N ASN A 58 12.17 10.74 -0.54
CA ASN A 58 12.88 9.92 0.43
C ASN A 58 11.91 9.48 1.53
N VAL A 59 11.84 8.17 1.74
CA VAL A 59 11.01 7.56 2.79
C VAL A 59 11.91 6.90 3.83
N TYR A 60 11.42 6.88 5.06
CA TYR A 60 12.16 6.41 6.21
C TYR A 60 11.39 5.30 6.92
N LEU A 61 12.13 4.30 7.41
CA LEU A 61 11.59 3.29 8.31
C LEU A 61 11.33 3.88 9.70
N THR A 62 10.56 3.16 10.51
CA THR A 62 10.33 3.46 11.93
C THR A 62 11.62 3.59 12.72
N ASP A 63 12.66 2.86 12.33
CA ASP A 63 13.98 2.88 12.95
C ASP A 63 14.84 4.09 12.54
N GLY A 64 14.29 4.99 11.70
CA GLY A 64 14.95 6.22 11.26
C GLY A 64 15.81 6.08 10.02
N TRP A 65 15.98 4.87 9.50
CA TRP A 65 16.75 4.59 8.29
C TRP A 65 16.03 5.05 7.03
N MET A 66 16.75 5.78 6.18
CA MET A 66 16.29 6.11 4.83
C MET A 66 16.31 4.87 3.95
N VAL A 67 15.24 4.61 3.22
CA VAL A 67 15.16 3.48 2.29
C VAL A 67 15.75 3.88 0.95
N PRO A 68 16.87 3.30 0.50
CA PRO A 68 17.55 3.73 -0.73
C PRO A 68 16.73 3.46 -2.00
N ASP A 69 15.87 2.43 -1.98
CA ASP A 69 14.99 2.09 -3.10
C ASP A 69 13.69 2.91 -3.15
N HIS A 70 13.43 3.73 -2.12
CA HIS A 70 12.17 4.45 -1.92
C HIS A 70 10.92 3.55 -2.02
N ILE A 71 11.05 2.27 -1.68
CA ILE A 71 9.96 1.29 -1.72
C ILE A 71 9.66 0.85 -0.29
N LEU A 72 8.40 0.99 0.12
CA LEU A 72 7.92 0.43 1.38
C LEU A 72 6.91 -0.69 1.12
N TRP A 73 7.03 -1.72 1.95
CA TRP A 73 6.15 -2.88 1.93
C TRP A 73 5.08 -2.72 2.99
N TYR A 74 3.82 -2.77 2.56
CA TYR A 74 2.68 -2.70 3.46
C TYR A 74 1.88 -3.99 3.38
N PRO A 75 1.37 -4.50 4.51
CA PRO A 75 0.39 -5.57 4.45
C PRO A 75 -0.89 -5.10 3.75
N ASN A 76 -1.55 -6.01 3.03
CA ASN A 76 -2.79 -5.68 2.29
C ASN A 76 -3.89 -5.09 3.20
N ASP A 77 -3.92 -5.51 4.46
CA ASP A 77 -4.88 -5.06 5.48
C ASP A 77 -4.36 -3.87 6.31
N SER A 78 -3.25 -3.24 5.92
CA SER A 78 -2.66 -2.17 6.72
C SER A 78 -3.57 -0.93 6.73
N PRO A 79 -3.90 -0.36 7.90
CA PRO A 79 -4.60 0.93 7.97
C PRO A 79 -3.71 2.08 7.47
N ASN A 80 -2.40 1.83 7.30
CA ASN A 80 -1.44 2.80 6.79
C ASN A 80 -1.38 2.84 5.26
N LEU A 81 -2.19 2.04 4.54
CA LEU A 81 -2.27 2.06 3.09
C LEU A 81 -3.73 2.30 2.68
N ARG A 82 -3.95 3.28 1.82
CA ARG A 82 -5.28 3.54 1.25
C ARG A 82 -5.21 3.74 -0.25
N LYS A 83 -6.17 3.16 -0.97
CA LYS A 83 -6.40 3.46 -2.38
C LYS A 83 -7.14 4.81 -2.48
N LYS A 84 -6.70 5.71 -3.36
CA LYS A 84 -7.60 6.79 -3.77
C LYS A 84 -8.68 6.16 -4.61
N SER A 85 -9.91 6.11 -4.12
CA SER A 85 -11.05 5.74 -4.96
C SER A 85 -10.98 6.58 -6.22
N LYS A 86 -10.81 5.95 -7.38
CA LYS A 86 -11.05 6.59 -8.66
C LYS A 86 -12.50 7.04 -8.61
N VAL A 87 -12.73 8.34 -8.38
CA VAL A 87 -14.04 8.93 -8.64
C VAL A 87 -14.28 8.68 -10.13
N LYS A 88 -15.27 7.84 -10.39
CA LYS A 88 -15.66 7.42 -11.73
C LYS A 88 -16.37 8.54 -12.45
#